data_AF-A0A2N2HCU2-F1
#
_entry.id   AF-A0A2N2HCU2-F1
#
_cell.length_a   1.000
_cell.length_b   1.000
_cell.length_c   1.000
_cell.angle_alpha   90.00
_cell.angle_beta   90.00
_cell.angle_gamma   90.00
#
_symmetry.space_group_name_H-M   'P 1'
#
loop_
_entity.id
_entity.type
_entity.pdbx_description
1 polymer ?
#
loop_
_entity_poly.entity_id
_entity_poly.type
_entity_poly.pdbx_seq_one_letter_code
_entity_poly.pdbx_strand_id
1 'polypeptide(L)' 'MQKIGTLGKKVKPASITFKTSPKIKDILEGLAKEGFRSLSSEIEMIVIKYLEDQGIDWREEPEKKTKK' A
#
# COMPACT_ATOMS: atom_id res chain seq x y z
N MET A 1 29.98 15.80 13.12
CA MET A 1 29.88 14.35 12.81
C MET A 1 28.72 13.77 13.61
N GLN A 2 27.74 13.14 12.96
CA GLN A 2 27.10 11.89 13.37
C GLN A 2 26.02 11.51 12.34
N LYS A 3 26.20 10.34 11.72
CA LYS A 3 25.38 9.81 10.63
C LYS A 3 24.05 9.31 11.20
N ILE A 4 22.92 9.88 10.77
CA ILE A 4 21.60 9.30 11.03
C ILE A 4 21.37 8.21 9.98
N GLY A 5 22.00 7.06 10.20
CA GLY A 5 21.74 5.85 9.44
C GLY A 5 20.60 5.09 10.06
N THR A 6 19.35 5.45 9.74
CA THR A 6 18.23 4.52 9.92
C THR A 6 18.18 3.60 8.70
N LEU A 7 18.88 2.47 8.80
CA LEU A 7 18.65 1.31 7.94
C LEU A 7 17.24 0.78 8.25
N GLY A 8 16.23 1.42 7.63
CA GLY A 8 14.92 0.80 7.48
C GLY A 8 15.12 -0.46 6.67
N LYS A 9 14.68 -1.60 7.23
CA LYS A 9 14.61 -2.89 6.54
C LYS A 9 13.96 -2.61 5.17
N LYS A 10 14.69 -2.76 4.06
CA LYS A 10 14.11 -2.61 2.71
C LYS A 10 13.13 -3.77 2.53
N VAL A 11 11.88 -3.59 2.94
CA VAL A 11 10.80 -4.53 2.65
C VAL A 11 10.67 -4.54 1.13
N LYS A 12 10.88 -5.70 0.52
CA LYS A 12 10.68 -5.83 -0.92
C LYS A 12 9.20 -5.62 -1.20
N PRO A 13 8.81 -4.79 -2.18
CA PRO A 13 7.41 -4.62 -2.52
C PRO A 13 6.83 -5.98 -2.94
N ALA A 14 5.69 -6.33 -2.36
CA ALA A 14 4.90 -7.47 -2.80
C ALA A 14 4.06 -7.07 -4.03
N SER A 15 3.81 -8.01 -4.94
CA SER A 15 2.97 -7.80 -6.11
C SER A 15 1.65 -8.56 -5.97
N ILE A 16 0.55 -7.89 -6.30
CA ILE A 16 -0.78 -8.47 -6.36
C ILE A 16 -1.23 -8.43 -7.81
N THR A 17 -1.56 -9.60 -8.37
CA THR A 17 -2.09 -9.72 -9.74
C THR A 17 -3.41 -10.49 -9.71
N PHE A 18 -4.46 -9.93 -10.32
CA PHE A 18 -5.74 -10.59 -10.45
C PHE A 18 -6.38 -10.25 -11.81
N LYS A 19 -7.29 -11.13 -12.26
CA LYS A 19 -8.13 -10.87 -13.43
C LYS A 19 -9.42 -10.19 -12.97
N THR A 20 -9.90 -9.23 -13.74
CA THR A 20 -11.18 -8.54 -13.51
C THR A 20 -11.88 -8.29 -14.84
N SER A 21 -13.13 -7.82 -14.79
CA SER A 21 -13.85 -7.45 -16.01
C SER A 21 -13.23 -6.19 -16.65
N PRO A 22 -13.26 -6.05 -17.98
CA PRO A 22 -12.78 -4.84 -18.66
C PRO A 22 -13.45 -3.57 -18.12
N LYS A 23 -14.78 -3.63 -17.92
CA LYS A 23 -15.56 -2.50 -17.40
C LYS A 23 -15.10 -2.03 -16.01
N ILE A 24 -14.74 -2.96 -15.12
CA ILE A 24 -14.21 -2.61 -13.79
C ILE A 24 -12.87 -1.91 -13.95
N LYS A 25 -11.98 -2.41 -14.81
CA LYS A 25 -10.69 -1.78 -15.07
C LYS A 25 -10.86 -0.35 -15.58
N ASP A 26 -11.76 -0.13 -16.54
CA ASP A 26 -12.00 1.19 -17.12
C ASP A 26 -12.49 2.21 -16.07
N ILE A 27 -13.37 1.78 -15.17
CA ILE A 27 -13.86 2.62 -14.05
C ILE A 27 -12.71 3.00 -13.12
N LEU A 28 -11.86 2.04 -12.74
CA LEU A 28 -10.73 2.27 -11.85
C LEU A 28 -9.67 3.20 -12.49
N GLU A 29 -9.45 3.07 -13.81
CA GLU A 29 -8.60 4.00 -14.55
C GLU A 29 -9.19 5.41 -14.62
N GLY A 30 -10.51 5.53 -14.70
CA GLY A 30 -11.22 6.82 -14.60
C GLY A 30 -11.00 7.49 -13.25
N LEU A 31 -11.26 6.77 -12.16
CA LEU A 31 -11.06 7.26 -10.79
C LEU A 31 -9.61 7.70 -10.55
N ALA A 32 -8.64 6.90 -11.00
CA ALA A 32 -7.23 7.24 -10.88
C ALA A 32 -6.88 8.54 -11.62
N LYS A 33 -7.42 8.75 -12.83
CA LYS A 33 -7.21 9.98 -13.61
C LYS A 33 -7.85 11.20 -12.95
N GLU A 34 -9.09 11.08 -12.47
CA GLU A 34 -9.78 12.15 -11.73
C GLU A 34 -9.01 12.54 -10.46
N GLY A 35 -8.40 11.56 -9.80
CA GLY A 35 -7.56 11.75 -8.63
C GLY A 35 -6.10 12.12 -8.91
N PHE A 36 -5.72 12.39 -10.17
CA PHE A 36 -4.34 12.67 -10.60
C PHE A 36 -3.29 11.67 -10.07
N ARG A 37 -3.65 10.37 -10.05
CA ARG A 37 -2.82 9.30 -9.49
C ARG A 37 -2.69 8.11 -10.44
N SER A 38 -1.77 7.19 -10.13
CA SER A 38 -1.65 5.94 -10.89
C SER A 38 -2.75 4.96 -10.52
N LEU A 39 -3.09 4.04 -11.43
CA LEU A 39 -4.03 2.96 -11.15
C LEU A 39 -3.58 2.12 -9.94
N SER A 40 -2.29 1.85 -9.79
CA SER A 40 -1.77 1.09 -8.65
C SER A 40 -2.03 1.81 -7.32
N SER A 41 -1.83 3.13 -7.27
CA SER A 41 -2.05 3.94 -6.07
C SER A 41 -3.54 4.06 -5.74
N GLU A 42 -4.40 4.18 -6.74
CA GLU A 42 -5.86 4.15 -6.55
C GLU A 42 -6.30 2.83 -5.91
N ILE A 43 -5.82 1.70 -6.43
CA ILE A 43 -6.15 0.37 -5.92
C ILE A 43 -5.65 0.19 -4.50
N GLU A 44 -4.42 0.62 -4.21
CA GLU A 44 -3.85 0.55 -2.87
C GLU A 44 -4.69 1.34 -1.86
N MET A 45 -5.16 2.54 -2.21
CA MET A 45 -6.07 3.32 -1.37
C MET A 45 -7.40 2.63 -1.12
N ILE A 46 -8.01 2.05 -2.16
CA ILE A 46 -9.28 1.31 -2.03
C ILE A 46 -9.10 0.12 -1.09
N VAL A 47 -8.00 -0.62 -1.24
CA VAL A 47 -7.67 -1.77 -0.37
C VAL A 47 -7.45 -1.31 1.08
N ILE A 48 -6.67 -0.25 1.30
CA ILE A 48 -6.43 0.32 2.63
C ILE A 48 -7.76 0.69 3.29
N LYS A 49 -8.61 1.46 2.60
CA LYS A 49 -9.91 1.88 3.12
C LYS A 49 -10.79 0.68 3.46
N TYR A 50 -10.82 -0.33 2.59
CA TYR A 50 -11.55 -1.56 2.87
C TYR A 50 -11.05 -2.25 4.14
N LEU A 51 -9.74 -2.35 4.34
CA LEU A 51 -9.17 -2.94 5.57
C LEU A 51 -9.51 -2.12 6.81
N GLU A 52 -9.46 -0.78 6.74
CA GLU A 52 -9.91 0.13 7.82
C GLU A 52 -11.37 -0.09 8.18
N ASP A 53 -12.24 -0.15 7.17
CA ASP A 53 -13.69 -0.37 7.33
C ASP A 53 -14.00 -1.76 7.93
N GLN A 54 -13.10 -2.73 7.74
CA GLN A 54 -13.19 -4.06 8.35
C GLN A 54 -12.49 -4.15 9.73
N GLY A 55 -11.85 -3.09 10.20
CA GLY A 55 -11.09 -3.09 11.45
C GLY A 55 -9.84 -3.97 11.41
N ILE A 56 -9.29 -4.23 10.22
CA ILE A 56 -8.07 -5.02 10.02
C ILE A 56 -6.87 -4.07 10.05
N ASP A 57 -5.95 -4.26 11.01
CA ASP A 57 -4.69 -3.52 11.04
C ASP A 57 -3.63 -4.24 10.19
N TRP A 58 -3.12 -3.55 9.17
CA TRP A 58 -2.06 -4.03 8.27
C TRP A 58 -0.71 -3.35 8.54
N ARG A 59 -0.63 -2.46 9.53
CA ARG A 59 0.61 -1.77 9.89
C ARG A 59 1.48 -2.74 10.67
N GLU A 60 2.72 -2.94 10.24
CA GLU A 60 3.69 -3.71 11.03
C GLU A 60 3.97 -2.95 12.34
N GLU A 61 3.85 -3.63 13.48
CA GLU A 61 4.40 -3.09 14.73
C GLU A 61 5.92 -2.90 14.55
N PRO A 62 6.48 -1.74 14.94
CA PRO A 62 7.92 -1.55 14.91
C PRO A 62 8.55 -2.57 15.84
N GLU A 63 9.34 -3.51 15.29
CA GLU A 63 10.07 -4.53 16.05
C GLU A 63 10.72 -3.88 17.28
N LYS A 64 10.22 -4.23 18.49
CA LYS A 64 10.85 -3.82 19.74
C LYS A 64 12.28 -4.35 19.71
N LYS A 65 13.25 -3.45 19.58
CA LYS A 65 14.68 -3.78 19.73
C LYS A 65 14.90 -4.29 21.16
N THR A 66 14.82 -5.61 21.35
CA THR A 66 15.28 -6.27 22.57
C THR A 66 16.79 -6.09 22.63
N LYS A 67 17.25 -5.09 23.38
CA LYS A 67 18.65 -4.98 23.78
C LYS A 67 18.92 -6.15 24.72
N LYS A 68 19.64 -7.17 24.25
CA LYS A 68 20.42 -8.06 25.11
C LYS A 68 21.84 -7.52 25.19
#